data_AF-A0AA96GMF1-F1
#
_entry.id   AF-A0AA96GMF1-F1
#
_cell.length_a   1.000
_cell.length_b   1.000
_cell.length_c   1.000
_cell.angle_alpha   90.00
_cell.angle_beta   90.00
_cell.angle_gamma   90.00
#
_symmetry.space_group_name_H-M   'P 1'
#
loop_
_entity.id
_entity.type
_entity.pdbx_description
1 polymer ?
#
loop_
_entity_poly.entity_id
_entity_poly.type
_entity_poly.pdbx_seq_one_letter_code
_entity_poly.pdbx_strand_id
1 'polypeptide(L)'
;MAEKFANARWVKEGFLDNRIGGSVIGQITFAGLETVDVYLVGDFVGEIAGKVIGFRNPRFLDDPQAGESLYDFSVPQLGKVSLMSFDPHPLLEPHPYFEWFSTHQQHYRIELQPDEAWLLSEVEQDAVEDQAQRIRQELTPLLP
;
A
#
# COMPACT_ATOMS: atom_id res chain seq x y z
N MET A 1 15.59 7.70 8.22
CA MET A 1 15.94 6.80 7.10
C MET A 1 14.71 5.96 6.78
N ALA A 2 14.14 6.11 5.59
CA ALA A 2 12.91 5.45 5.12
C ALA A 2 13.22 4.64 3.85
N GLU A 3 14.29 3.84 3.91
CA GLU A 3 14.85 3.14 2.75
C GLU A 3 14.47 1.65 2.68
N LYS A 4 13.55 1.17 3.54
CA LYS A 4 13.25 -0.27 3.66
C LYS A 4 12.83 -0.94 2.34
N PHE A 5 12.16 -0.20 1.46
CA PHE A 5 11.73 -0.72 0.16
C PHE A 5 12.63 -0.31 -1.02
N ALA A 6 13.72 0.43 -0.78
CA ALA A 6 14.60 0.97 -1.82
C ALA A 6 13.82 1.47 -3.07
N ASN A 7 12.84 2.35 -2.84
CA ASN A 7 11.90 2.86 -3.85
C ASN A 7 11.13 1.75 -4.58
N ALA A 8 10.36 0.97 -3.81
CA ALA A 8 9.43 -0.05 -4.29
C ALA A 8 10.03 -1.29 -4.97
N ARG A 9 11.37 -1.46 -5.05
CA ARG A 9 11.99 -2.60 -5.78
C ARG A 9 11.49 -3.98 -5.33
N TRP A 10 11.11 -4.11 -4.05
CA TRP A 10 10.60 -5.35 -3.45
C TRP A 10 9.08 -5.50 -3.55
N VAL A 11 8.38 -4.50 -4.08
CA VAL A 11 6.93 -4.47 -4.22
C VAL A 11 6.60 -4.89 -5.64
N LYS A 12 5.71 -5.87 -5.79
CA LYS A 12 5.27 -6.37 -7.09
C LYS A 12 4.00 -5.67 -7.57
N GLU A 13 2.93 -5.80 -6.82
CA GLU A 13 1.60 -5.30 -7.16
C GLU A 13 0.69 -5.32 -5.94
N GLY A 14 -0.49 -4.71 -6.07
CA GLY A 14 -1.48 -4.71 -5.01
C GLY A 14 -2.68 -3.84 -5.33
N PHE A 15 -3.59 -3.78 -4.37
CA PHE A 15 -4.69 -2.81 -4.36
C PHE A 15 -4.81 -2.20 -2.97
N LEU A 16 -5.31 -0.97 -2.91
CA LEU A 16 -5.65 -0.28 -1.66
C LEU A 16 -7.03 0.38 -1.81
N ASP A 17 -7.89 0.17 -0.83
CA ASP A 17 -9.28 0.64 -0.75
C ASP A 17 -9.45 1.63 0.39
N ASN A 18 -9.83 2.86 0.06
CA ASN A 18 -10.16 3.93 0.99
C ASN A 18 -11.62 4.40 0.86
N ARG A 19 -12.52 3.58 0.31
CA ARG A 19 -13.94 3.94 0.18
C ARG A 19 -14.64 4.18 1.53
N ILE A 20 -14.13 3.58 2.62
CA ILE A 20 -14.57 3.87 3.98
C ILE A 20 -13.56 4.83 4.62
N GLY A 21 -14.00 6.07 4.82
CA GLY A 21 -13.17 7.12 5.41
C GLY A 21 -12.61 6.74 6.79
N GLY A 22 -11.39 7.18 7.06
CA GLY A 22 -10.59 6.86 8.24
C GLY A 22 -9.81 5.54 8.15
N SER A 23 -9.94 4.79 7.05
CA SER A 23 -9.22 3.54 6.85
C SER A 23 -8.76 3.33 5.42
N VAL A 24 -7.53 2.84 5.27
CA VAL A 24 -7.01 2.26 4.03
C VAL A 24 -6.76 0.79 4.28
N ILE A 25 -7.38 -0.08 3.48
CA ILE A 25 -7.16 -1.52 3.55
C ILE A 25 -6.71 -2.06 2.19
N GLY A 26 -6.12 -3.24 2.14
CA GLY A 26 -5.85 -3.90 0.87
C GLY A 26 -4.79 -4.96 0.98
N GLN A 27 -4.22 -5.33 -0.16
CA GLN A 27 -3.18 -6.34 -0.26
C GLN A 27 -2.01 -5.82 -1.06
N ILE A 28 -0.80 -6.14 -0.60
CA ILE A 28 0.44 -5.82 -1.31
C ILE A 28 1.28 -7.09 -1.39
N THR A 29 1.74 -7.44 -2.59
CA THR A 29 2.66 -8.55 -2.81
C THR A 29 4.10 -8.07 -2.78
N PHE A 30 4.91 -8.68 -1.92
CA PHE A 30 6.34 -8.38 -1.78
C PHE A 30 7.21 -9.58 -2.15
N ALA A 31 8.44 -9.31 -2.58
CA ALA A 31 9.48 -10.33 -2.70
C ALA A 31 9.77 -10.94 -1.32
N GLY A 32 9.81 -12.27 -1.22
CA GLY A 32 10.13 -13.00 0.01
C GLY A 32 9.04 -13.05 1.09
N LEU A 33 8.01 -12.19 1.06
CA LEU A 33 6.88 -12.22 2.02
C LEU A 33 5.53 -12.62 1.40
N GLU A 34 5.49 -12.81 0.08
CA GLU A 34 4.26 -13.04 -0.68
C GLU A 34 3.24 -11.90 -0.50
N THR A 35 1.94 -12.22 -0.58
CA THR A 35 0.85 -11.24 -0.44
C THR A 35 0.56 -10.99 1.03
N VAL A 36 0.67 -9.73 1.43
CA VAL A 36 0.41 -9.27 2.80
C VAL A 36 -0.85 -8.43 2.84
N ASP A 37 -1.74 -8.76 3.78
CA ASP A 37 -2.90 -7.94 4.12
C ASP A 37 -2.46 -6.67 4.87
N VAL A 38 -3.07 -5.55 4.50
CA VAL A 38 -2.76 -4.22 5.02
C VAL A 38 -4.01 -3.58 5.61
N TYR A 39 -3.90 -3.00 6.80
CA TYR A 39 -4.90 -2.11 7.38
C TYR A 39 -4.22 -0.92 8.04
N LEU A 40 -4.49 0.28 7.52
CA LEU A 40 -3.93 1.53 8.01
C LEU A 40 -5.04 2.49 8.42
N VAL A 41 -4.87 3.15 9.55
CA VAL A 41 -5.73 4.24 10.00
C VAL A 41 -5.37 5.52 9.23
N GLY A 42 -6.35 6.20 8.66
CA GLY A 42 -6.17 7.41 7.86
C GLY A 42 -6.73 7.25 6.45
N ASP A 43 -6.48 8.24 5.61
CA ASP A 43 -7.10 8.37 4.29
C ASP A 43 -6.09 8.69 3.19
N PHE A 44 -6.47 8.40 1.95
CA PHE A 44 -5.79 8.99 0.81
C PHE A 44 -6.11 10.49 0.70
N VAL A 45 -5.30 11.23 -0.06
CA VAL A 45 -5.52 12.64 -0.36
C VAL A 45 -5.53 12.91 -1.87
N GLY A 46 -6.09 14.04 -2.27
CA GLY A 46 -6.14 14.44 -3.69
C GLY A 46 -7.20 13.66 -4.47
N GLU A 47 -6.92 13.37 -5.74
CA GLU A 47 -7.88 12.74 -6.67
C GLU A 47 -8.25 11.30 -6.32
N ILE A 48 -7.44 10.64 -5.49
CA ILE A 48 -7.67 9.25 -5.07
C ILE A 48 -8.47 9.15 -3.76
N ALA A 49 -8.76 10.26 -3.07
CA ALA A 49 -9.51 10.25 -1.81
C ALA A 49 -10.88 9.55 -1.95
N GLY A 50 -11.16 8.58 -1.06
CA GLY A 50 -12.42 7.83 -1.10
C GLY A 50 -12.53 6.81 -2.24
N LYS A 51 -11.43 6.44 -2.88
CA LYS A 51 -11.39 5.51 -4.04
C LYS A 51 -10.66 4.21 -3.70
N VAL A 52 -10.71 3.29 -4.67
CA VAL A 52 -9.86 2.09 -4.71
C VAL A 52 -8.84 2.27 -5.81
N ILE A 53 -7.58 1.98 -5.51
CA ILE A 53 -6.48 2.02 -6.46
C ILE A 53 -5.87 0.65 -6.63
N GLY A 54 -5.44 0.36 -7.86
CA GLY A 54 -4.55 -0.75 -8.18
C GLY A 54 -3.17 -0.21 -8.49
N PHE A 55 -2.14 -1.02 -8.28
CA PHE A 55 -0.80 -0.69 -8.71
C PHE A 55 0.00 -1.94 -9.08
N ARG A 56 0.96 -1.77 -9.97
CA ARG A 56 1.90 -2.81 -10.41
C ARG A 56 3.24 -2.19 -10.73
N ASN A 57 4.30 -2.72 -10.14
CA ASN A 57 5.67 -2.32 -10.37
C ASN A 57 6.35 -3.23 -11.40
N PRO A 58 6.58 -2.79 -12.64
CA PRO A 58 7.31 -3.55 -13.66
C PRO A 58 8.80 -3.74 -13.34
N ARG A 59 9.34 -2.95 -12.40
CA ARG A 59 10.73 -3.00 -11.93
C ARG A 59 10.88 -3.87 -10.67
N PHE A 60 9.87 -4.67 -10.36
CA PHE A 60 9.91 -5.66 -9.28
C PHE A 60 11.09 -6.63 -9.46
N LEU A 61 11.84 -6.84 -8.37
CA LEU A 61 12.95 -7.78 -8.33
C LEU A 61 12.67 -8.85 -7.26
N ASP A 62 12.52 -10.10 -7.71
CA ASP A 62 12.40 -11.26 -6.83
C ASP A 62 13.81 -11.79 -6.49
N ASP A 63 14.40 -11.24 -5.42
CA ASP A 63 15.75 -11.57 -4.96
C ASP A 63 15.70 -12.08 -3.52
N PRO A 64 16.43 -13.16 -3.16
CA PRO A 64 16.54 -13.64 -1.78
C PRO A 64 16.95 -12.56 -0.76
N GLN A 65 17.70 -11.53 -1.17
CA GLN A 65 18.07 -10.38 -0.33
C GLN A 65 16.88 -9.52 0.11
N ALA A 66 15.72 -9.65 -0.56
CA ALA A 66 14.50 -9.00 -0.11
C ALA A 66 14.09 -9.48 1.29
N GLY A 67 14.28 -10.77 1.60
CA GLY A 67 14.00 -11.33 2.91
C GLY A 67 14.83 -10.69 4.03
N GLU A 68 16.10 -10.38 3.75
CA GLU A 68 16.95 -9.64 4.70
C GLU A 68 16.51 -8.19 4.88
N SER A 69 16.04 -7.54 3.81
CA SER A 69 15.56 -6.15 3.86
C SER A 69 14.21 -6.01 4.56
N LEU A 70 13.38 -7.06 4.53
CA LEU A 70 12.01 -7.06 5.01
C LEU A 70 11.82 -7.91 6.29
N TYR A 71 12.91 -8.33 6.93
CA TYR A 71 12.88 -9.29 8.03
C TYR A 71 11.99 -8.87 9.23
N ASP A 72 11.84 -7.57 9.45
CA ASP A 72 11.06 -6.97 10.53
C ASP A 72 9.73 -6.37 10.05
N PHE A 73 9.34 -6.66 8.81
CA PHE A 73 8.03 -6.31 8.29
C PHE A 73 6.94 -7.10 9.01
N SER A 74 5.90 -6.42 9.45
CA SER A 74 4.81 -7.06 10.19
C SER A 74 3.79 -7.65 9.23
N VAL A 75 3.36 -8.88 9.48
CA VAL A 75 2.34 -9.58 8.69
C VAL A 75 1.24 -10.06 9.64
N PRO A 76 0.00 -9.56 9.54
CA PRO A 76 -0.47 -8.51 8.62
C PRO A 76 0.16 -7.15 8.94
N GLN A 77 0.13 -6.24 7.97
CA GLN A 77 0.70 -4.90 8.12
C GLN A 77 -0.36 -3.95 8.69
N LEU A 78 -0.19 -3.59 9.96
CA LEU A 78 -1.04 -2.62 10.67
C LEU A 78 -0.31 -1.30 10.88
N GLY A 79 -1.04 -0.17 10.85
CA GLY A 79 -0.40 1.12 11.01
C GLY A 79 -1.29 2.34 10.79
N LYS A 80 -0.63 3.45 10.43
CA LYS A 80 -1.25 4.74 10.15
C LYS A 80 -0.72 5.34 8.86
N VAL A 81 -1.60 5.81 8.00
CA VAL A 81 -1.26 6.56 6.79
C VAL A 81 -0.50 7.84 7.17
N SER A 82 0.61 8.09 6.49
CA SER A 82 1.35 9.35 6.54
C SER A 82 0.93 10.23 5.35
N LEU A 83 1.13 9.72 4.14
CA LEU A 83 0.73 10.36 2.89
C LEU A 83 0.48 9.29 1.83
N MET A 84 -0.69 9.30 1.22
CA MET A 84 -1.02 8.46 0.08
C MET A 84 -1.68 9.33 -1.00
N SER A 85 -0.97 9.54 -2.10
CA SER A 85 -1.37 10.45 -3.18
C SER A 85 -0.74 10.06 -4.52
N PHE A 86 -1.35 10.48 -5.62
CA PHE A 86 -0.76 10.44 -6.96
C PHE A 86 -0.13 11.78 -7.37
N ASP A 87 -0.25 12.82 -6.54
CA ASP A 87 0.42 14.12 -6.71
C ASP A 87 0.95 14.62 -5.35
N PRO A 88 2.04 14.00 -4.84
CA PRO A 88 2.48 14.23 -3.46
C PRO A 88 3.10 15.61 -3.22
N HIS A 89 3.57 16.29 -4.27
CA HIS A 89 4.27 17.57 -4.10
C HIS A 89 4.21 18.44 -5.38
N PRO A 90 3.83 19.74 -5.29
CA PRO A 90 3.62 20.61 -6.45
C PRO A 90 4.87 20.97 -7.26
N LEU A 91 6.06 20.58 -6.78
CA LEU A 91 7.35 20.81 -7.46
C LEU A 91 7.93 19.55 -8.08
N LEU A 92 7.28 18.40 -7.90
CA LEU A 92 7.66 17.14 -8.51
C LEU A 92 6.67 16.81 -9.62
N GLU A 93 7.07 15.94 -10.54
CA GLU A 93 6.12 15.36 -11.47
C GLU A 93 5.12 14.49 -10.67
N PRO A 94 3.81 14.61 -10.91
CA PRO A 94 2.81 13.78 -10.22
C PRO A 94 3.14 12.30 -10.39
N HIS A 95 3.22 11.57 -9.27
CA HIS A 95 3.51 10.14 -9.27
C HIS A 95 2.91 9.47 -8.02
N PRO A 96 2.58 8.17 -8.07
CA PRO A 96 2.06 7.45 -6.92
C PRO A 96 3.09 7.36 -5.80
N TYR A 97 2.68 7.85 -4.63
CA TYR A 97 3.46 7.91 -3.41
C TYR A 97 2.62 7.36 -2.26
N PHE A 98 3.02 6.24 -1.69
CA PHE A 98 2.34 5.61 -0.57
C PHE A 98 3.26 5.51 0.63
N GLU A 99 2.90 6.19 1.72
CA GLU A 99 3.72 6.33 2.90
C GLU A 99 2.89 6.09 4.16
N TRP A 100 3.43 5.31 5.08
CA TRP A 100 2.77 4.97 6.34
C TRP A 100 3.77 4.61 7.43
N PHE A 101 3.29 4.61 8.68
CA PHE A 101 4.01 4.12 9.83
C PHE A 101 3.34 2.85 10.35
N SER A 102 4.10 1.84 10.76
CA SER A 102 3.53 0.71 11.49
C SER A 102 3.11 1.09 12.91
N THR A 103 2.41 0.18 13.59
CA THR A 103 2.11 0.29 15.04
C THR A 103 3.37 0.44 15.90
N HIS A 104 4.52 -0.07 15.44
CA HIS A 104 5.83 0.08 16.08
C HIS A 104 6.62 1.29 15.57
N GLN A 105 5.96 2.25 14.91
CA GLN A 105 6.55 3.48 14.36
C GLN A 105 7.65 3.25 13.31
N GLN A 106 7.69 2.07 12.69
CA GLN A 106 8.58 1.86 11.55
C GLN A 106 8.01 2.55 10.33
N HIS A 107 8.86 3.27 9.60
CA HIS A 107 8.45 4.09 8.46
C HIS A 107 8.60 3.33 7.15
N TYR A 108 7.56 3.39 6.33
CA TYR A 108 7.40 2.64 5.10
C TYR A 108 6.97 3.56 3.96
N ARG A 109 7.56 3.35 2.78
CA ARG A 109 7.33 4.19 1.61
C ARG A 109 7.47 3.44 0.28
N ILE A 110 6.49 3.59 -0.59
CA ILE A 110 6.47 3.08 -1.95
C ILE A 110 6.34 4.29 -2.88
N GLU A 111 7.28 4.43 -3.82
CA GLU A 111 7.24 5.43 -4.89
C GLU A 111 7.24 4.68 -6.23
N LEU A 112 6.23 4.97 -7.07
CA LEU A 112 6.03 4.34 -8.37
C LEU A 112 6.08 5.39 -9.49
N GLN A 113 6.16 4.96 -10.75
CA GLN A 113 5.98 5.87 -11.90
C GLN A 113 4.50 6.24 -12.09
N PRO A 114 4.20 7.34 -12.80
CA PRO A 114 2.84 7.84 -13.02
C PRO A 114 1.85 6.81 -13.57
N ASP A 115 2.31 5.86 -14.38
CA ASP A 115 1.51 4.81 -15.04
C ASP A 115 1.49 3.48 -14.29
N GLU A 116 2.19 3.37 -13.16
CA GLU A 116 2.32 2.15 -12.36
C GLU A 116 1.22 2.04 -11.28
N ALA A 117 0.33 3.03 -11.15
CA ALA A 117 -0.88 2.96 -10.34
C ALA A 117 -2.08 3.66 -11.00
N TRP A 118 -3.28 3.16 -10.75
CA TRP A 118 -4.52 3.66 -11.37
C TRP A 118 -5.71 3.53 -10.42
N LEU A 119 -6.76 4.33 -10.67
CA LEU A 119 -8.07 4.10 -10.07
C LEU A 119 -8.67 2.82 -10.65
N LEU A 120 -9.11 1.89 -9.81
CA LEU A 120 -9.79 0.69 -10.30
C LEU A 120 -11.13 1.04 -10.96
N SER A 121 -11.41 0.42 -12.10
CA SER A 121 -12.75 0.40 -12.72
C SER A 121 -13.76 -0.36 -11.86
N GLU A 122 -15.06 -0.21 -12.12
CA GLU A 122 -16.10 -0.94 -11.37
C GLU A 122 -15.89 -2.46 -11.38
N VAL A 123 -15.51 -3.03 -12.53
CA VAL A 123 -15.24 -4.47 -12.65
C VAL A 123 -14.04 -4.90 -11.81
N GLU A 124 -12.99 -4.08 -11.75
CA GLU A 124 -11.82 -4.36 -10.91
C GLU A 124 -12.13 -4.17 -9.42
N GLN A 125 -12.98 -3.20 -9.07
CA GLN A 125 -13.44 -3.01 -7.70
C GLN A 125 -14.25 -4.21 -7.20
N ASP A 126 -15.17 -4.71 -8.02
CA ASP A 126 -15.94 -5.93 -7.71
C ASP A 126 -15.01 -7.13 -7.50
N ALA A 127 -13.92 -7.22 -8.27
CA ALA A 127 -12.96 -8.32 -8.19
C ALA A 127 -12.14 -8.34 -6.87
N VAL A 128 -12.05 -7.21 -6.16
CA VAL A 128 -11.32 -7.10 -4.89
C VAL A 128 -12.24 -6.93 -3.68
N GLU A 129 -13.55 -6.84 -3.89
CA GLU A 129 -14.53 -6.53 -2.84
C GLU A 129 -14.52 -7.57 -1.72
N ASP A 130 -14.53 -8.86 -2.06
CA ASP A 130 -14.52 -9.95 -1.07
C ASP A 130 -13.26 -9.90 -0.19
N GLN A 131 -12.09 -9.67 -0.80
CA GLN A 131 -10.82 -9.51 -0.10
C GLN A 131 -10.84 -8.27 0.80
N ALA A 132 -11.33 -7.13 0.30
CA ALA A 132 -11.46 -5.91 1.09
C ALA A 132 -12.38 -6.12 2.31
N GLN A 133 -13.52 -6.79 2.12
CA GLN A 133 -14.44 -7.09 3.22
C GLN A 133 -13.81 -8.04 4.24
N ARG A 134 -13.14 -9.11 3.79
CA ARG A 134 -12.42 -10.06 4.67
C ARG A 134 -11.37 -9.33 5.51
N ILE A 135 -10.49 -8.57 4.88
CA ILE A 135 -9.40 -7.84 5.56
C ILE A 135 -9.99 -6.89 6.60
N ARG A 136 -11.06 -6.18 6.25
CA ARG A 136 -11.72 -5.27 7.19
C ARG A 136 -12.25 -6.03 8.41
N GLN A 137 -12.94 -7.14 8.20
CA GLN A 137 -13.52 -7.94 9.29
C GLN A 137 -12.46 -8.57 10.18
N GLU A 138 -11.40 -9.12 9.59
CA GLU A 138 -10.36 -9.85 10.32
C GLU A 138 -9.37 -8.93 11.05
N LEU A 139 -9.03 -7.78 10.45
CA LEU A 139 -7.99 -6.90 11.00
C LEU A 139 -8.53 -5.76 11.88
N THR A 140 -9.80 -5.36 11.75
CA THR A 140 -10.41 -4.35 12.64
C THR A 140 -10.22 -4.68 14.13
N PRO A 141 -10.43 -5.93 14.60
CA PRO A 141 -10.22 -6.29 16.01
C PRO A 141 -8.77 -6.19 16.50
N LEU A 142 -7.81 -6.08 15.59
CA LEU A 142 -6.37 -6.01 15.89
C LEU A 142 -5.84 -4.57 15.96
N LEU A 143 -6.67 -3.59 15.61
CA LEU A 143 -6.31 -2.19 15.74
C LEU A 143 -6.21 -1.80 17.24
N PRO A 144 -5.20 -0.99 17.61
CA PRO A 144 -5.03 -0.54 18.99
C PRO A 144 -6.12 0.42 19.47
#